data_AF-A0A971I688-F1
#
_entry.id   AF-A0A971I688-F1
#
_cell.length_a   1.000
_cell.length_b   1.000
_cell.length_c   1.000
_cell.angle_alpha   90.00
_cell.angle_beta   90.00
_cell.angle_gamma   90.00
#
_symmetry.space_group_name_H-M   'P 1'
#
loop_
_entity.id
_entity.type
_entity.pdbx_description
1 polymer ?
#
loop_
_entity_poly.entity_id
_entity_poly.type
_entity_poly.pdbx_seq_one_letter_code
_entity_poly.pdbx_strand_id
1 'polypeptide(L)'
;MNNRKYVAGVLLVLLGIVIIIGNVGLFNMSWLFRLSWPMIILMISGFFFLGFASRRPYGTGLLVPAGFFLVLGVTFILGEIFGYRLLWPGFVAAPAIGLLLLYLYGSRSSGLLVPVGVLLSIASICFISELFGIWRVTWPGFILAPAVGLFLMYLADGHKNSALLIPIFILTFVSMVAFTFTLFSFRGFMDMVKYLFGGVLILGGIITLLGRPARRDQYNHDDHMSP
;
A
#
# COMPACT_ATOMS: atom_id res chain seq x y z
N MET A 1 8.67 -56.37 -17.07
CA MET A 1 8.79 -55.50 -15.86
C MET A 1 9.87 -54.40 -15.97
N ASN A 2 10.42 -54.09 -17.16
CA ASN A 2 11.51 -53.11 -17.33
C ASN A 2 11.08 -51.74 -17.88
N ASN A 3 10.00 -51.65 -18.66
CA ASN A 3 9.61 -50.39 -19.33
C ASN A 3 9.23 -49.26 -18.36
N ARG A 4 8.68 -49.57 -17.18
CA ARG A 4 8.32 -48.53 -16.18
C ARG A 4 9.54 -47.79 -15.63
N LYS A 5 10.70 -48.46 -15.57
CA LYS A 5 11.97 -47.86 -15.11
C LYS A 5 12.60 -46.97 -16.18
N TYR A 6 12.53 -47.39 -17.44
CA TYR A 6 12.96 -46.57 -18.58
C TYR A 6 12.05 -45.35 -18.78
N VAL A 7 10.73 -45.51 -18.66
CA VAL A 7 9.78 -44.39 -18.74
C VAL A 7 10.00 -43.40 -17.59
N ALA A 8 10.25 -43.87 -16.37
CA ALA A 8 10.57 -42.99 -15.24
C ALA A 8 11.91 -42.25 -15.45
N GLY A 9 12.93 -42.92 -16.00
CA GLY A 9 14.21 -42.31 -16.33
C GLY A 9 14.09 -41.23 -17.42
N VAL A 10 13.39 -41.52 -18.51
CA VAL A 10 13.14 -40.56 -19.60
C VAL A 10 12.34 -39.36 -19.10
N LEU A 11 11.33 -39.57 -18.26
CA LEU A 11 10.55 -38.49 -17.65
C LEU A 11 11.43 -37.60 -16.77
N LEU A 12 12.35 -38.17 -15.99
CA LEU A 12 13.25 -37.44 -15.10
C LEU A 12 14.31 -36.64 -15.88
N VAL A 13 14.81 -37.18 -17.00
CA VAL A 13 15.71 -36.46 -17.90
C VAL A 13 14.99 -35.28 -18.57
N LEU A 14 13.75 -35.47 -19.03
CA LEU A 14 12.93 -34.39 -19.60
C LEU A 14 12.65 -33.30 -18.57
N LEU A 15 12.31 -33.68 -17.34
CA LEU A 15 12.09 -32.76 -16.23
C LEU A 15 13.37 -31.96 -15.90
N GLY A 16 14.52 -32.63 -15.89
CA GLY A 16 15.83 -32.00 -15.65
C GLY A 16 16.21 -30.98 -16.73
N ILE A 17 15.97 -31.31 -18.01
CA ILE A 17 16.20 -30.39 -19.14
C ILE A 17 15.32 -29.14 -19.01
N VAL A 18 14.04 -29.30 -18.65
CA VAL A 18 13.12 -28.18 -18.45
C VAL A 18 13.56 -27.27 -17.29
N ILE A 19 14.00 -27.85 -16.18
CA ILE A 19 14.49 -27.10 -15.01
C ILE A 19 15.78 -26.32 -15.36
N ILE A 20 16.71 -26.94 -16.09
CA ILE A 20 17.95 -26.28 -16.50
C ILE A 20 17.67 -25.15 -17.49
N ILE A 21 16.80 -25.35 -18.49
CA ILE A 21 16.44 -24.29 -19.44
C ILE A 21 15.78 -23.10 -18.74
N GLY A 22 14.97 -23.34 -17.70
CA GLY A 22 14.42 -22.28 -16.85
C GLY A 22 15.47 -21.49 -16.07
N ASN A 23 16.62 -22.09 -15.77
CA ASN A 23 17.71 -21.47 -15.01
C ASN A 23 18.78 -20.78 -15.88
N VAL A 24 18.88 -21.12 -17.16
CA VAL A 24 19.96 -20.63 -18.07
C VAL A 24 19.67 -19.23 -18.64
N GLY A 25 18.52 -18.61 -18.33
CA GLY A 25 18.28 -17.18 -18.60
C GLY A 25 18.31 -16.76 -20.07
N LEU A 26 18.28 -17.71 -21.02
CA LEU A 26 18.38 -17.45 -22.47
C LEU A 26 17.19 -16.70 -23.06
N PHE A 27 16.10 -16.61 -22.31
CA PHE A 27 15.07 -15.62 -22.56
C PHE A 27 14.94 -14.75 -21.31
N ASN A 28 15.04 -13.42 -21.47
CA ASN A 28 14.65 -12.42 -20.47
C ASN A 28 13.12 -12.44 -20.25
N MET A 29 12.55 -13.61 -19.95
CA MET A 29 11.14 -13.84 -19.64
C MET A 29 10.83 -13.50 -18.19
N SER A 30 11.78 -12.98 -17.43
CA SER A 30 11.61 -12.58 -16.03
C SER A 30 10.40 -11.66 -15.87
N TRP A 31 10.20 -10.68 -16.77
CA TRP A 31 9.02 -9.83 -16.80
C TRP A 31 7.72 -10.62 -17.09
N LEU A 32 7.76 -11.54 -18.04
CA LEU A 32 6.64 -12.41 -18.41
C LEU A 32 6.25 -13.36 -17.27
N PHE A 33 7.22 -13.90 -16.53
CA PHE A 33 7.00 -14.74 -15.34
C PHE A 33 6.50 -13.93 -14.13
N ARG A 34 6.93 -12.68 -13.98
CA ARG A 34 6.43 -11.76 -12.94
C ARG A 34 4.97 -11.37 -13.18
N LEU A 35 4.59 -11.17 -14.44
CA LEU A 35 3.21 -10.83 -14.82
C LEU A 35 2.28 -12.06 -14.94
N SER A 36 2.82 -13.24 -15.24
CA SER A 36 2.00 -14.45 -15.42
C SER A 36 1.36 -14.95 -14.13
N TRP A 37 2.05 -14.86 -12.99
CA TRP A 37 1.50 -15.34 -11.72
C TRP A 37 0.28 -14.54 -11.22
N PRO A 38 0.29 -13.19 -11.22
CA PRO A 38 -0.91 -12.40 -10.92
C PRO A 38 -2.08 -12.66 -11.87
N MET A 39 -1.81 -12.93 -13.16
CA MET A 39 -2.84 -13.30 -14.13
C MET A 39 -3.52 -14.63 -13.79
N ILE A 40 -2.80 -15.61 -13.25
CA ILE A 40 -3.39 -16.86 -12.76
C ILE A 40 -4.37 -16.58 -11.62
N ILE A 41 -4.01 -15.70 -10.68
CA ILE A 41 -4.90 -15.29 -9.57
C ILE A 41 -6.15 -14.60 -10.09
N LEU A 42 -6.03 -13.71 -11.08
CA LEU A 42 -7.18 -13.10 -11.75
C LEU A 42 -8.06 -14.12 -12.48
N MET A 43 -7.45 -15.12 -13.11
CA MET A 43 -8.18 -16.18 -13.81
C MET A 43 -8.99 -17.04 -12.83
N ILE A 44 -8.41 -17.35 -11.66
CA ILE A 44 -9.11 -18.02 -10.54
C ILE A 44 -10.28 -17.16 -10.06
N SER A 45 -10.08 -15.85 -9.87
CA SER A 45 -11.16 -14.93 -9.51
C SER A 45 -12.29 -14.95 -10.55
N GLY A 46 -11.94 -14.90 -11.84
CA GLY A 46 -12.90 -15.00 -12.95
C GLY A 46 -13.70 -16.31 -12.91
N PHE A 47 -13.05 -17.43 -12.59
CA PHE A 47 -13.73 -18.71 -12.43
C PHE A 47 -14.78 -18.69 -11.31
N PHE A 48 -14.48 -18.05 -10.18
CA PHE A 48 -15.45 -17.86 -9.10
C PHE A 48 -16.64 -16.96 -9.52
N PHE A 49 -16.39 -15.89 -10.29
CA PHE A 49 -17.46 -15.07 -10.86
C PHE A 49 -18.35 -15.86 -11.84
N LEU A 50 -17.76 -16.70 -12.69
CA LEU A 50 -18.50 -17.58 -13.59
C LEU A 50 -19.31 -18.63 -12.82
N GLY A 51 -18.75 -19.17 -11.74
CA GLY A 51 -19.45 -20.08 -10.82
C GLY A 51 -20.69 -19.43 -10.18
N PHE A 52 -20.59 -18.15 -9.81
CA PHE A 52 -21.75 -17.38 -9.38
C PHE A 52 -22.78 -17.16 -10.50
N ALA A 53 -22.33 -16.74 -11.69
CA ALA A 53 -23.22 -16.51 -12.83
C ALA A 53 -24.00 -17.77 -13.23
N SER A 54 -23.38 -18.95 -13.14
CA SER A 54 -23.99 -20.22 -13.52
C SER A 54 -24.96 -20.80 -12.48
N ARG A 55 -24.91 -20.37 -11.21
CA ARG A 55 -25.73 -20.91 -10.11
C ARG A 55 -26.56 -19.85 -9.38
N ARG A 56 -26.98 -18.79 -10.08
CA ARG A 56 -27.93 -17.84 -9.49
C ARG A 56 -29.22 -18.58 -9.09
N PRO A 57 -29.77 -18.37 -7.87
CA PRO A 57 -29.41 -17.37 -6.85
C PRO A 57 -28.64 -17.90 -5.61
N TYR A 58 -28.34 -19.20 -5.50
CA TYR A 58 -27.81 -19.79 -4.25
C TYR A 58 -26.29 -19.65 -4.07
N GLY A 59 -25.57 -19.17 -5.08
CA GLY A 59 -24.10 -19.12 -5.11
C GLY A 59 -23.46 -17.91 -4.42
N THR A 60 -24.18 -17.11 -3.63
CA THR A 60 -23.66 -15.79 -3.21
C THR A 60 -22.42 -15.86 -2.32
N GLY A 61 -22.23 -16.96 -1.58
CA GLY A 61 -21.01 -17.18 -0.79
C GLY A 61 -19.72 -17.22 -1.63
N LEU A 62 -19.81 -17.53 -2.94
CA LEU A 62 -18.66 -17.54 -3.84
C LEU A 62 -18.15 -16.14 -4.21
N LEU A 63 -18.91 -15.07 -3.96
CA LEU A 63 -18.46 -13.71 -4.30
C LEU A 63 -17.38 -13.19 -3.38
N VAL A 64 -17.34 -13.64 -2.12
CA VAL A 64 -16.31 -13.22 -1.17
C VAL A 64 -14.91 -13.65 -1.65
N PRO A 65 -14.66 -14.95 -1.95
CA PRO A 65 -13.38 -15.35 -2.50
C PRO A 65 -13.15 -14.76 -3.90
N ALA A 66 -14.19 -14.59 -4.72
CA ALA A 66 -14.07 -13.95 -6.03
C ALA A 66 -13.49 -12.53 -5.94
N GLY A 67 -14.10 -11.67 -5.12
CA GLY A 67 -13.67 -10.29 -4.91
C GLY A 67 -12.32 -10.20 -4.21
N PHE A 68 -12.04 -11.07 -3.24
CA PHE A 68 -10.73 -11.14 -2.59
C PHE A 68 -9.61 -11.41 -3.60
N PHE A 69 -9.74 -12.47 -4.41
CA PHE A 69 -8.72 -12.81 -5.42
C PHE A 69 -8.65 -11.76 -6.54
N LEU A 70 -9.75 -11.11 -6.88
CA LEU A 70 -9.75 -10.03 -7.87
C LEU A 70 -8.81 -8.91 -7.44
N VAL A 71 -8.99 -8.41 -6.22
CA VAL A 71 -8.21 -7.29 -5.70
C VAL A 71 -6.78 -7.71 -5.45
N LEU A 72 -6.53 -8.92 -4.96
CA LEU A 72 -5.16 -9.45 -4.86
C LEU A 72 -4.46 -9.47 -6.22
N GLY A 73 -5.10 -10.05 -7.24
CA GLY A 73 -4.53 -10.12 -8.58
C GLY A 73 -4.21 -8.73 -9.14
N VAL A 74 -5.14 -7.77 -9.01
CA VAL A 74 -4.93 -6.37 -9.39
C VAL A 74 -3.80 -5.72 -8.58
N THR A 75 -3.75 -5.95 -7.27
CA THR A 75 -2.72 -5.40 -6.38
C THR A 75 -1.33 -5.93 -6.74
N PHE A 76 -1.21 -7.21 -7.09
CA PHE A 76 0.06 -7.78 -7.53
C PHE A 76 0.51 -7.24 -8.90
N ILE A 77 -0.41 -7.09 -9.86
CA ILE A 77 -0.09 -6.49 -11.17
C ILE A 77 0.38 -5.04 -11.00
N LEU A 78 -0.39 -4.24 -10.28
CA LEU A 78 0.00 -2.87 -9.97
C LEU A 78 1.32 -2.86 -9.18
N GLY A 79 1.55 -3.85 -8.31
CA GLY A 79 2.71 -3.98 -7.44
C GLY A 79 4.00 -4.12 -8.22
N GLU A 80 3.94 -4.83 -9.34
CA GLU A 80 5.05 -4.98 -10.27
C GLU A 80 5.31 -3.70 -11.09
N ILE A 81 4.29 -2.87 -11.32
CA ILE A 81 4.40 -1.63 -12.13
C ILE A 81 4.84 -0.43 -11.26
N PHE A 82 4.20 -0.22 -10.11
CA PHE A 82 4.37 0.96 -9.25
C PHE A 82 5.18 0.67 -7.98
N GLY A 83 5.41 -0.61 -7.67
CA GLY A 83 6.12 -1.05 -6.47
C GLY A 83 5.17 -1.47 -5.34
N TYR A 84 5.49 -2.59 -4.69
CA TYR A 84 4.73 -3.17 -3.58
C TYR A 84 4.57 -2.24 -2.38
N ARG A 85 5.50 -1.29 -2.21
CA ARG A 85 5.46 -0.32 -1.13
C ARG A 85 4.26 0.62 -1.21
N LEU A 86 3.79 1.01 -2.40
CA LEU A 86 2.61 1.87 -2.54
C LEU A 86 1.29 1.08 -2.44
N LEU A 87 1.34 -0.21 -2.77
CA LEU A 87 0.16 -1.03 -3.04
C LEU A 87 -0.19 -2.01 -1.92
N TRP A 88 0.61 -2.05 -0.85
CA TRP A 88 0.27 -2.80 0.33
C TRP A 88 -1.16 -2.52 0.89
N PRO A 89 -1.74 -1.30 0.78
CA PRO A 89 -3.11 -1.05 1.24
C PRO A 89 -4.15 -1.84 0.41
N GLY A 90 -3.81 -2.24 -0.81
CA GLY A 90 -4.62 -3.13 -1.64
C GLY A 90 -4.88 -4.50 -0.99
N PHE A 91 -3.93 -5.02 -0.19
CA PHE A 91 -4.14 -6.24 0.59
C PHE A 91 -5.22 -6.07 1.66
N VAL A 92 -5.34 -4.88 2.26
CA VAL A 92 -6.39 -4.55 3.23
C VAL A 92 -7.73 -4.34 2.53
N ALA A 93 -7.73 -3.78 1.31
CA ALA A 93 -8.92 -3.60 0.49
C ALA A 93 -9.50 -4.92 -0.04
N ALA A 94 -8.68 -5.97 -0.18
CA ALA A 94 -9.09 -7.26 -0.75
C ALA A 94 -10.29 -7.92 -0.03
N PRO A 95 -10.26 -8.15 1.30
CA PRO A 95 -11.42 -8.68 2.01
C PRO A 95 -12.61 -7.70 2.01
N ALA A 96 -12.34 -6.38 2.00
CA ALA A 96 -13.38 -5.36 1.98
C ALA A 96 -14.23 -5.44 0.72
N ILE A 97 -13.59 -5.55 -0.45
CA ILE A 97 -14.26 -5.64 -1.74
C ILE A 97 -14.97 -6.99 -1.89
N GLY A 98 -14.38 -8.09 -1.41
CA GLY A 98 -15.05 -9.40 -1.35
C GLY A 98 -16.38 -9.34 -0.57
N LEU A 99 -16.36 -8.70 0.60
CA LEU A 99 -17.57 -8.49 1.41
C LEU A 99 -18.55 -7.47 0.79
N LEU A 100 -18.05 -6.44 0.10
CA LEU A 100 -18.87 -5.47 -0.63
C LEU A 100 -19.66 -6.13 -1.75
N LEU A 101 -19.01 -7.04 -2.49
CA LEU A 101 -19.66 -7.80 -3.55
C LEU A 101 -20.75 -8.74 -3.00
N LEU A 102 -20.48 -9.38 -1.86
CA LEU A 102 -21.47 -10.18 -1.14
C LEU A 102 -22.68 -9.32 -0.73
N TYR A 103 -22.47 -8.09 -0.27
CA TYR A 103 -23.57 -7.18 0.07
C TYR A 103 -24.38 -6.75 -1.16
N LEU A 104 -23.72 -6.43 -2.29
CA LEU A 104 -24.36 -5.89 -3.48
C LEU A 104 -25.22 -6.93 -4.23
N TYR A 105 -24.74 -8.17 -4.31
CA TYR A 105 -25.39 -9.25 -5.08
C TYR A 105 -26.04 -10.33 -4.20
N GLY A 106 -25.94 -10.20 -2.87
CA GLY A 106 -26.40 -11.19 -1.90
C GLY A 106 -27.53 -10.76 -1.01
N SER A 107 -27.56 -11.35 0.20
CA SER A 107 -28.46 -10.91 1.26
C SER A 107 -28.00 -9.53 1.74
N ARG A 108 -28.85 -8.53 1.50
CA ARG A 108 -28.62 -7.12 1.81
C ARG A 108 -28.66 -6.85 3.32
N SER A 109 -27.75 -7.49 4.05
CA SER A 109 -27.62 -7.36 5.49
C SER A 109 -26.84 -6.09 5.81
N SER A 110 -27.51 -5.11 6.41
CA SER A 110 -26.93 -3.80 6.74
C SER A 110 -25.68 -3.92 7.63
N GLY A 111 -25.60 -4.97 8.45
CA GLY A 111 -24.45 -5.22 9.34
C GLY A 111 -23.14 -5.54 8.63
N LEU A 112 -23.15 -6.05 7.39
CA LEU A 112 -21.92 -6.34 6.65
C LEU A 112 -21.22 -5.08 6.12
N LEU A 113 -21.94 -3.95 5.96
CA LEU A 113 -21.33 -2.71 5.47
C LEU A 113 -20.38 -2.07 6.48
N VAL A 114 -20.58 -2.32 7.78
CA VAL A 114 -19.72 -1.75 8.82
C VAL A 114 -18.27 -2.20 8.62
N PRO A 115 -17.94 -3.50 8.62
CA PRO A 115 -16.57 -3.96 8.36
C PRO A 115 -16.08 -3.58 6.96
N VAL A 116 -16.93 -3.61 5.93
CA VAL A 116 -16.58 -3.18 4.57
C VAL A 116 -16.11 -1.72 4.56
N GLY A 117 -16.89 -0.81 5.14
CA GLY A 117 -16.58 0.61 5.16
C GLY A 117 -15.37 0.92 6.03
N VAL A 118 -15.18 0.21 7.15
CA VAL A 118 -13.96 0.34 7.98
C VAL A 118 -12.72 -0.09 7.19
N LEU A 119 -12.74 -1.28 6.58
CA LEU A 119 -11.60 -1.82 5.82
C LEU A 119 -11.27 -0.95 4.61
N LEU A 120 -12.28 -0.50 3.85
CA LEU A 120 -12.08 0.41 2.71
C LEU A 120 -11.51 1.76 3.16
N SER A 121 -12.01 2.32 4.27
CA SER A 121 -11.50 3.58 4.79
C SER A 121 -10.04 3.45 5.22
N ILE A 122 -9.71 2.40 5.97
CA ILE A 122 -8.33 2.10 6.38
C ILE A 122 -7.43 1.94 5.15
N ALA A 123 -7.85 1.16 4.14
CA ALA A 123 -7.08 0.98 2.92
C ALA A 123 -6.85 2.32 2.19
N SER A 124 -7.87 3.19 2.10
CA SER A 124 -7.76 4.51 1.48
C SER A 124 -6.81 5.43 2.25
N ILE A 125 -6.93 5.49 3.58
CA ILE A 125 -6.05 6.25 4.48
C ILE A 125 -4.60 5.81 4.31
N CYS A 126 -4.36 4.49 4.29
CA CYS A 126 -3.04 3.92 4.10
C CYS A 126 -2.47 4.21 2.71
N PHE A 127 -3.30 4.17 1.66
CA PHE A 127 -2.89 4.52 0.30
C PHE A 127 -2.50 5.99 0.17
N ILE A 128 -3.32 6.90 0.71
CA ILE A 128 -3.03 8.34 0.75
C ILE A 128 -1.77 8.62 1.58
N SER A 129 -1.62 7.95 2.72
CA SER A 129 -0.45 8.12 3.60
C SER A 129 0.85 7.74 2.89
N GLU A 130 0.83 6.68 2.10
CA GLU A 130 2.01 6.24 1.36
C GLU A 130 2.27 7.10 0.12
N LEU A 131 1.21 7.58 -0.55
CA LEU A 131 1.31 8.47 -1.71
C LEU A 131 1.97 9.81 -1.36
N PHE A 132 1.59 10.39 -0.22
CA PHE A 132 2.12 11.68 0.22
C PHE A 132 3.25 11.57 1.26
N GLY A 133 3.49 10.37 1.81
CA GLY A 133 4.47 10.14 2.88
C GLY A 133 4.10 10.75 4.24
N ILE A 134 2.83 11.12 4.47
CA ILE A 134 2.39 11.94 5.63
C ILE A 134 1.74 11.10 6.74
N TRP A 135 2.38 10.00 7.11
CA TRP A 135 1.92 9.08 8.15
C TRP A 135 1.57 9.76 9.49
N ARG A 136 2.24 10.87 9.81
CA ARG A 136 2.03 11.62 11.05
C ARG A 136 0.74 12.45 11.04
N VAL A 137 0.20 12.81 9.87
CA VAL A 137 -1.02 13.63 9.75
C VAL A 137 -2.24 12.76 9.51
N THR A 138 -2.09 11.58 8.89
CA THR A 138 -3.24 10.71 8.58
C THR A 138 -3.74 9.88 9.76
N TRP A 139 -3.05 9.88 10.91
CA TRP A 139 -3.45 9.12 12.11
C TRP A 139 -4.91 9.36 12.57
N PRO A 140 -5.49 10.57 12.51
CA PRO A 140 -6.88 10.82 12.90
C PRO A 140 -7.87 10.18 11.93
N GLY A 141 -7.43 9.87 10.70
CA GLY A 141 -8.22 9.13 9.73
C GLY A 141 -8.58 7.74 10.23
N PHE A 142 -7.72 7.06 11.01
CA PHE A 142 -8.06 5.75 11.56
C PHE A 142 -9.24 5.82 12.56
N ILE A 143 -9.40 6.95 13.27
CA ILE A 143 -10.56 7.22 14.14
C ILE A 143 -11.81 7.49 13.29
N LEU A 144 -11.66 8.04 12.09
CA LEU A 144 -12.76 8.27 11.15
C LEU A 144 -13.25 6.97 10.49
N ALA A 145 -12.39 5.96 10.33
CA ALA A 145 -12.73 4.74 9.59
C ALA A 145 -13.98 3.99 10.10
N PRO A 146 -14.18 3.80 11.42
CA PRO A 146 -15.44 3.25 11.95
C PRO A 146 -16.65 4.15 11.68
N ALA A 147 -16.48 5.48 11.69
CA ALA A 147 -17.57 6.42 11.41
C ALA A 147 -18.09 6.25 9.98
N VAL A 148 -17.18 6.07 9.01
CA VAL A 148 -17.54 5.81 7.61
C VAL A 148 -18.26 4.46 7.46
N GLY A 149 -17.79 3.41 8.15
CA GLY A 149 -18.49 2.11 8.17
C GLY A 149 -19.91 2.19 8.72
N LEU A 150 -20.10 2.90 9.83
CA LEU A 150 -21.42 3.14 10.42
C LEU A 150 -22.31 4.02 9.52
N PHE A 151 -21.73 5.01 8.84
CA PHE A 151 -22.43 5.85 7.88
C PHE A 151 -22.94 5.06 6.67
N LEU A 152 -22.12 4.14 6.12
CA LEU A 152 -22.55 3.25 5.04
C LEU A 152 -23.72 2.35 5.48
N MET A 153 -23.69 1.85 6.72
CA MET A 153 -24.81 1.08 7.28
C MET A 153 -26.08 1.94 7.41
N TYR A 154 -25.98 3.18 7.89
CA TYR A 154 -27.13 4.09 7.98
C TYR A 154 -27.78 4.34 6.63
N LEU A 155 -26.97 4.55 5.57
CA LEU A 155 -27.46 4.74 4.22
C LEU A 155 -28.18 3.49 3.69
N ALA A 156 -27.63 2.31 3.97
CA ALA A 156 -28.20 1.03 3.57
C ALA A 156 -29.55 0.71 4.25
N ASP A 157 -29.74 1.16 5.50
CA ASP A 157 -30.93 0.88 6.31
C ASP A 157 -32.10 1.88 6.06
N GLY A 158 -31.91 2.84 5.14
CA GLY A 158 -32.99 3.71 4.67
C GLY A 158 -33.54 4.66 5.74
N HIS A 159 -32.68 5.28 6.55
CA HIS A 159 -33.02 6.31 7.54
C HIS A 159 -33.92 5.87 8.72
N LYS A 160 -34.16 4.57 8.91
CA LYS A 160 -35.03 4.08 10.00
C LYS A 160 -34.46 4.26 11.40
N ASN A 161 -33.14 4.37 11.54
CA ASN A 161 -32.45 4.40 12.83
C ASN A 161 -31.63 5.69 13.02
N SER A 162 -32.28 6.81 13.30
CA SER A 162 -31.62 8.09 13.65
C SER A 162 -30.69 7.98 14.86
N ALA A 163 -30.83 6.93 15.67
CA ALA A 163 -29.96 6.64 16.81
C ALA A 163 -28.48 6.39 16.40
N LEU A 164 -28.21 5.91 15.18
CA LEU A 164 -26.84 5.69 14.69
C LEU A 164 -26.11 6.96 14.27
N LEU A 165 -26.83 8.06 13.98
CA LEU A 165 -26.20 9.33 13.59
C LEU A 165 -25.41 9.94 14.76
N ILE A 166 -25.86 9.75 16.00
CA ILE A 166 -25.21 10.29 17.20
C ILE A 166 -23.74 9.82 17.29
N PRO A 167 -23.43 8.50 17.28
CA PRO A 167 -22.05 8.06 17.30
C PRO A 167 -21.27 8.48 16.06
N ILE A 168 -21.87 8.48 14.87
CA ILE A 168 -21.18 8.93 13.63
C ILE A 168 -20.73 10.39 13.76
N PHE A 169 -21.60 11.29 14.24
CA PHE A 169 -21.26 12.69 14.46
C PHE A 169 -20.18 12.86 15.53
N ILE A 170 -20.26 12.12 16.63
CA ILE A 170 -19.25 12.16 17.69
C ILE A 170 -17.88 11.73 17.15
N LEU A 171 -17.79 10.59 16.45
CA LEU A 171 -16.52 10.12 15.89
C LEU A 171 -15.97 11.08 14.83
N THR A 172 -16.83 11.63 13.98
CA THR A 172 -16.42 12.61 12.95
C THR A 172 -15.90 13.89 13.59
N PHE A 173 -16.57 14.38 14.63
CA PHE A 173 -16.14 15.56 15.37
C PHE A 173 -14.79 15.32 16.08
N VAL A 174 -14.64 14.18 16.76
CA VAL A 174 -13.37 13.80 17.41
C VAL A 174 -12.24 13.70 16.39
N SER A 175 -12.48 13.06 15.23
CA SER A 175 -11.48 12.95 14.17
C SER A 175 -11.11 14.32 13.59
N MET A 176 -12.09 15.20 13.35
CA MET A 176 -11.88 16.55 12.84
C MET A 176 -11.08 17.42 13.82
N VAL A 177 -11.37 17.33 15.12
CA VAL A 177 -10.61 18.00 16.18
C VAL A 177 -9.18 17.45 16.24
N ALA A 178 -9.00 16.13 16.19
CA ALA A 178 -7.68 15.50 16.20
C ALA A 178 -6.86 15.85 14.95
N PHE A 179 -7.49 15.96 13.78
CA PHE A 179 -6.86 16.41 12.54
C PHE A 179 -6.45 17.89 12.62
N THR A 180 -7.35 18.75 13.10
CA THR A 180 -7.07 20.18 13.30
C THR A 180 -5.94 20.37 14.30
N PHE A 181 -5.95 19.64 15.42
CA PHE A 181 -4.87 19.66 16.40
C PHE A 181 -3.55 19.16 15.81
N THR A 182 -3.58 18.12 14.98
CA THR A 182 -2.37 17.58 14.34
C THR A 182 -1.78 18.55 13.32
N LEU A 183 -2.62 19.24 12.55
CA LEU A 183 -2.18 20.29 11.63
C LEU A 183 -1.68 21.54 12.36
N PHE A 184 -2.32 21.92 13.48
CA PHE A 184 -1.98 23.11 14.25
C PHE A 184 -0.88 22.87 15.30
N SER A 185 -0.49 21.61 15.56
CA SER A 185 0.54 21.29 16.54
C SER A 185 1.89 21.89 16.11
N PHE A 186 2.46 22.73 16.98
CA PHE A 186 3.79 23.36 16.89
C PHE A 186 4.95 22.41 16.49
N ARG A 187 4.73 21.09 16.52
CA ARG A 187 5.68 20.04 16.16
C ARG A 187 6.03 20.01 14.66
N GLY A 188 5.08 20.30 13.76
CA GLY A 188 5.33 20.37 12.32
C GLY A 188 6.23 21.53 11.92
N PHE A 189 6.04 22.68 12.58
CA PHE A 189 6.95 23.83 12.51
C PHE A 189 8.35 23.47 13.02
N MET A 190 8.44 22.73 14.14
CA MET A 190 9.72 22.27 14.70
C MET A 190 10.53 21.37 13.76
N ASP A 191 9.87 20.51 12.99
CA ASP A 191 10.57 19.67 12.00
C ASP A 191 11.04 20.51 10.80
N MET A 192 10.23 21.46 10.30
CA MET A 192 10.69 22.43 9.29
C MET A 192 11.87 23.27 9.79
N VAL A 193 11.82 23.75 11.04
CA VAL A 193 12.89 24.53 11.67
C VAL A 193 14.15 23.69 11.86
N LYS A 194 14.05 22.40 12.20
CA LYS A 194 15.22 21.50 12.27
C LYS A 194 15.89 21.32 10.91
N TYR A 195 15.12 21.14 9.83
CA TYR A 195 15.68 21.05 8.48
C TYR A 195 16.30 22.38 8.03
N LEU A 196 15.66 23.52 8.36
CA LEU A 196 16.18 24.85 8.07
C LEU A 196 17.47 25.12 8.84
N PHE A 197 17.50 24.87 10.15
CA PHE A 197 18.70 25.01 10.98
C PHE A 197 19.81 24.08 10.53
N GLY A 198 19.50 22.82 10.21
CA GLY A 198 20.46 21.86 9.67
C GLY A 198 21.06 22.31 8.34
N GLY A 199 20.22 22.79 7.41
CA GLY A 199 20.66 23.32 6.12
C GLY A 199 21.50 24.58 6.24
N VAL A 200 21.11 25.51 7.11
CA VAL A 200 21.87 26.74 7.41
C VAL A 200 23.22 26.41 8.07
N LEU A 201 23.26 25.42 8.97
CA LEU A 201 24.51 24.99 9.61
C LEU A 201 25.47 24.32 8.62
N ILE A 202 24.94 23.51 7.69
CA ILE A 202 25.73 22.90 6.62
C ILE A 202 26.28 23.97 5.67
N LEU A 203 25.44 24.91 5.20
CA LEU A 203 25.89 26.03 4.37
C LEU A 203 26.93 26.90 5.10
N GLY A 204 26.67 27.23 6.36
CA GLY A 204 27.58 28.01 7.20
C GLY A 204 28.92 27.31 7.41
N GLY A 205 28.91 25.98 7.60
CA GLY A 205 30.12 25.17 7.66
C GLY A 205 30.93 25.21 6.37
N ILE A 206 30.28 25.09 5.21
CA ILE A 206 30.92 25.12 3.88
C ILE A 206 31.53 26.49 3.59
N ILE A 207 30.83 27.59 3.91
CA ILE A 207 31.33 28.96 3.72
C ILE A 207 32.56 29.22 4.61
N THR A 208 32.55 28.71 5.85
CA THR A 208 33.68 28.85 6.78
C THR A 208 34.93 28.09 6.30
N LEU A 209 34.74 26.96 5.61
CA LEU A 209 35.81 26.18 4.99
C LEU A 209 36.40 26.85 3.74
N LEU A 210 35.57 27.49 2.93
CA LEU A 210 35.99 28.22 1.73
C LEU A 210 36.64 29.58 2.04
N GLY A 211 36.34 30.16 3.21
CA GLY A 211 36.87 31.45 3.66
C GLY A 211 38.28 31.41 4.26
N ARG A 212 38.98 30.27 4.27
CA ARG A 212 40.39 30.25 4.71
C ARG A 212 41.31 30.66 3.54
N PRO A 213 41.94 31.85 3.57
CA PRO A 213 43.09 32.10 2.70
C PRO A 213 44.19 31.10 3.04
N ALA A 214 44.59 30.32 2.04
CA ALA A 214 45.72 29.43 2.11
C ALA A 214 47.01 30.24 2.35
N ARG A 215 47.62 30.00 3.51
CA ARG A 215 49.07 29.89 3.75
C ARG A 215 49.99 30.78 2.90
N ARG A 216 50.51 31.87 3.48
CA ARG A 216 51.78 32.48 3.06
C ARG A 216 52.89 31.95 3.97
N ASP A 217 53.49 30.84 3.57
CA ASP A 217 54.84 30.45 4.00
C ASP A 217 55.80 30.87 2.88
N GLN A 218 56.55 31.94 3.11
CA GLN A 218 57.75 32.36 2.34
C GLN A 218 58.45 33.41 3.21
N TYR A 219 59.37 33.04 4.11
CA TYR A 219 60.79 32.75 3.88
C TYR A 219 61.52 33.83 3.07
N ASN A 220 62.55 34.40 3.70
CA ASN A 220 63.57 35.34 3.18
C ASN A 220 63.12 36.79 2.99
N HIS A 221 63.93 37.82 3.24
CA HIS A 221 65.31 37.98 3.74
C HIS A 221 65.41 39.49 4.05
N ASP A 222 66.44 39.89 4.78
CA ASP A 222 66.96 41.26 4.79
C ASP A 222 66.15 42.33 5.56
N ASP A 223 66.71 43.37 6.15
CA ASP A 223 68.02 43.70 6.67
C ASP A 223 67.83 45.15 7.14
N HIS A 224 68.48 45.51 8.24
CA HIS A 224 68.74 46.91 8.65
C HIS A 224 67.47 47.71 9.07
N MET A 225 67.45 48.60 10.06
CA MET A 225 68.48 49.49 10.57
C MET A 225 67.95 50.03 11.90
N SER A 226 68.75 49.92 12.96
CA SER A 226 68.66 50.73 14.18
C SER A 226 69.19 52.13 13.91
N PRO A 227 68.69 53.14 14.64
CA PRO A 227 69.59 54.08 15.30
C PRO A 227 69.46 54.04 16.82
#